data_AF-A0A3S9P568-F1
#
_entry.id   AF-A0A3S9P568-F1
#
_cell.length_a   1.000
_cell.length_b   1.000
_cell.length_c   1.000
_cell.angle_alpha   90.00
_cell.angle_beta   90.00
_cell.angle_gamma   90.00
#
_symmetry.space_group_name_H-M   'P 1'
#
loop_
_entity.id
_entity.type
_entity.pdbx_description
1 polymer ?
#
loop_
_entity_poly.entity_id
_entity_poly.type
_entity_poly.pdbx_seq_one_letter_code
_entity_poly.pdbx_strand_id
1 'polypeptide(L)'
;MNTKLLAKVKDACKAAGKSFVFTAPDENDESQVQFQFIGTRNGEEVVMDAFLYTLEMEYFAKIHEEATQLVIEENPKFKDADFDVIDGPHIEALEEISAEIAKNDDYDVAEFVEERPEDADGSGVPLDICLNVPSVTKEVIAKFIKEYNDNTLKLDDTVFSFDIWNEQ
;
A
#
# COMPACT_ATOMS: atom_id res chain seq x y z
N MET A 1 13.84 -18.41 9.47
CA MET A 1 12.75 -18.86 8.58
C MET A 1 11.67 -19.59 9.37
N ASN A 2 10.43 -19.06 9.39
CA ASN A 2 9.29 -19.69 10.06
C ASN A 2 8.71 -20.81 9.18
N THR A 3 9.22 -22.03 9.33
CA THR A 3 8.85 -23.19 8.49
C THR A 3 7.38 -23.58 8.58
N LYS A 4 6.71 -23.30 9.71
CA LYS A 4 5.27 -23.54 9.88
C LYS A 4 4.43 -22.57 9.04
N LEU A 5 4.80 -21.30 9.05
CA LEU A 5 4.14 -20.28 8.24
C LEU A 5 4.30 -20.58 6.75
N LEU A 6 5.51 -20.91 6.31
CA LEU A 6 5.78 -21.29 4.92
C LEU A 6 4.89 -22.45 4.45
N ALA A 7 4.79 -23.52 5.24
CA ALA A 7 3.91 -24.64 4.92
C ALA A 7 2.43 -24.23 4.86
N LYS A 8 1.97 -23.44 5.83
CA LYS A 8 0.59 -22.93 5.88
C LYS A 8 0.23 -22.15 4.62
N VAL A 9 1.06 -21.19 4.21
CA VAL A 9 0.81 -20.36 3.03
C VAL A 9 0.84 -21.21 1.76
N LYS A 10 1.81 -22.13 1.62
CA LYS A 10 1.87 -23.06 0.48
C LYS A 10 0.62 -23.92 0.35
N ASP A 11 0.16 -24.51 1.45
CA ASP A 11 -1.04 -25.34 1.45
C ASP A 11 -2.29 -24.51 1.10
N ALA A 12 -2.39 -23.29 1.61
CA ALA A 12 -3.50 -22.39 1.33
C ALA A 12 -3.52 -21.93 -0.15
N CYS A 13 -2.37 -21.55 -0.71
CA CYS A 13 -2.21 -21.24 -2.13
C CYS A 13 -2.63 -22.44 -3.01
N LYS A 14 -2.17 -23.65 -2.67
CA LYS A 14 -2.51 -24.88 -3.39
C LYS A 14 -4.01 -25.19 -3.31
N ALA A 15 -4.63 -25.04 -2.15
CA ALA A 15 -6.06 -25.26 -1.96
C ALA A 15 -6.91 -24.25 -2.75
N ALA A 16 -6.45 -23.00 -2.83
CA ALA A 16 -7.12 -21.95 -3.60
C ALA A 16 -6.87 -22.02 -5.11
N GLY A 17 -5.87 -22.79 -5.56
CA GLY A 17 -5.43 -22.80 -6.96
C GLY A 17 -4.84 -21.46 -7.41
N LYS A 18 -4.22 -20.71 -6.50
CA LYS A 18 -3.66 -19.36 -6.72
C LYS A 18 -2.22 -19.28 -6.22
N SER A 19 -1.47 -18.29 -6.70
CA SER A 19 -0.10 -18.01 -6.23
C SER A 19 -0.04 -17.25 -4.90
N PHE A 20 -1.18 -16.82 -4.36
CA PHE A 20 -1.29 -15.99 -3.16
C PHE A 20 -2.57 -16.27 -2.37
N VAL A 21 -2.61 -15.74 -1.15
CA VAL A 21 -3.79 -15.72 -0.27
C VAL A 21 -3.97 -14.33 0.33
N PHE A 22 -5.21 -13.84 0.42
CA PHE A 22 -5.49 -12.57 1.08
C PHE A 22 -5.37 -12.70 2.59
N THR A 23 -4.82 -11.68 3.25
CA THR A 23 -4.60 -11.65 4.71
C THR A 23 -5.61 -10.77 5.43
N ALA A 24 -6.04 -9.68 4.82
CA ALA A 24 -7.08 -8.77 5.33
C ALA A 24 -8.21 -8.57 4.30
N PRO A 25 -9.00 -9.61 3.99
CA PRO A 25 -9.99 -9.54 2.90
C PRO A 25 -11.09 -8.48 3.13
N ASP A 26 -11.35 -8.10 4.37
CA ASP A 26 -12.35 -7.08 4.72
C ASP A 26 -11.83 -5.65 4.54
N GLU A 27 -10.50 -5.47 4.45
CA GLU A 27 -9.83 -4.18 4.19
C GLU A 27 -9.45 -4.00 2.72
N ASN A 28 -9.51 -5.06 1.92
CA ASN A 28 -9.13 -5.03 0.52
C ASN A 28 -10.22 -4.39 -0.36
N ASP A 29 -9.81 -3.55 -1.29
CA ASP A 29 -10.66 -2.94 -2.31
C ASP A 29 -9.94 -2.83 -3.66
N GLU A 30 -10.43 -1.98 -4.55
CA GLU A 30 -9.83 -1.78 -5.87
C GLU A 30 -8.53 -0.95 -5.82
N SER A 31 -8.30 -0.15 -4.78
CA SER A 31 -7.11 0.67 -4.59
C SER A 31 -6.00 -0.04 -3.81
N GLN A 32 -6.35 -0.95 -2.90
CA GLN A 32 -5.39 -1.67 -2.06
C GLN A 32 -5.75 -3.12 -1.78
N VAL A 33 -4.71 -3.95 -1.67
CA VAL A 33 -4.83 -5.35 -1.28
C VAL A 33 -3.65 -5.80 -0.39
N GLN A 34 -3.98 -6.44 0.72
CA GLN A 34 -3.05 -7.21 1.55
C GLN A 34 -3.11 -8.71 1.22
N PHE A 35 -1.95 -9.31 0.94
CA PHE A 35 -1.84 -10.73 0.60
C PHE A 35 -0.47 -11.32 0.94
N GLN A 36 -0.43 -12.65 1.08
CA GLN A 36 0.80 -13.42 1.24
C GLN A 36 1.06 -14.27 0.00
N PHE A 37 2.33 -14.36 -0.38
CA PHE A 37 2.80 -15.24 -1.43
C PHE A 37 4.18 -15.84 -1.11
N ILE A 38 4.58 -16.84 -1.89
CA ILE A 38 5.90 -17.46 -1.74
C ILE A 38 6.90 -16.73 -2.64
N GLY A 39 7.85 -16.05 -2.00
CA GLY A 39 9.00 -15.40 -2.62
C GLY A 39 10.27 -16.24 -2.53
N THR A 40 11.35 -15.75 -3.12
CA THR A 40 12.70 -16.32 -2.95
C THR A 40 13.66 -15.27 -2.42
N ARG A 41 14.34 -15.54 -1.30
CA ARG A 41 15.36 -14.68 -0.70
C ARG A 41 16.63 -15.50 -0.51
N ASN A 42 17.74 -15.07 -1.10
CA ASN A 42 19.02 -15.79 -1.06
C ASN A 42 18.94 -17.27 -1.51
N GLY A 43 18.03 -17.58 -2.42
CA GLY A 43 17.80 -18.94 -2.91
C GLY A 43 16.93 -19.82 -2.00
N GLU A 44 16.42 -19.30 -0.90
CA GLU A 44 15.47 -19.96 -0.02
C GLU A 44 14.06 -19.41 -0.21
N GLU A 45 13.06 -20.29 -0.13
CA GLU A 45 11.67 -19.88 -0.18
C GLU A 45 11.27 -19.18 1.11
N VAL A 46 10.66 -18.01 0.97
CA VAL A 46 10.19 -17.20 2.09
C VAL A 46 8.75 -16.80 1.87
N VAL A 47 8.02 -16.52 2.95
CA VAL A 47 6.70 -15.89 2.85
C VAL A 47 6.91 -14.39 2.77
N MET A 48 6.39 -13.79 1.71
CA MET A 48 6.29 -12.35 1.57
C MET A 48 4.91 -11.93 2.06
N ASP A 49 4.85 -10.90 2.89
CA ASP A 49 3.63 -10.30 3.43
C ASP A 49 3.45 -8.94 2.75
N ALA A 50 2.66 -8.93 1.69
CA ALA A 50 2.63 -7.87 0.72
C ALA A 50 1.41 -6.96 0.92
N PHE A 51 1.67 -5.66 0.86
CA PHE A 51 0.67 -4.63 0.70
C PHE A 51 0.86 -3.99 -0.67
N LEU A 52 -0.10 -4.21 -1.58
CA LEU A 52 -0.07 -3.68 -2.94
C LEU A 52 -1.18 -2.66 -3.11
N TYR A 53 -0.82 -1.48 -3.58
CA TYR A 53 -1.74 -0.39 -3.78
C TYR A 53 -1.41 0.43 -5.04
N THR A 54 -2.35 1.26 -5.47
CA THR A 54 -2.22 2.09 -6.67
C THR A 54 -1.39 3.35 -6.41
N LEU A 55 -0.80 3.92 -7.47
CA LEU A 55 -0.15 5.23 -7.38
C LEU A 55 -1.11 6.34 -6.92
N GLU A 56 -2.37 6.25 -7.33
CA GLU A 56 -3.40 7.21 -6.89
C GLU A 56 -3.55 7.17 -5.36
N MET A 57 -3.58 5.98 -4.76
CA MET A 57 -3.62 5.83 -3.31
C MET A 57 -2.37 6.35 -2.62
N GLU A 58 -1.17 6.10 -3.16
CA GLU A 58 0.09 6.67 -2.65
C GLU A 58 0.04 8.20 -2.65
N TYR A 59 -0.46 8.79 -3.73
CA TYR A 59 -0.58 10.24 -3.87
C TYR A 59 -1.50 10.81 -2.79
N PHE A 60 -2.67 10.20 -2.59
CA PHE A 60 -3.61 10.59 -1.54
C PHE A 60 -3.01 10.44 -0.13
N ALA A 61 -2.28 9.34 0.12
CA ALA A 61 -1.67 9.08 1.42
C ALA A 61 -0.62 10.14 1.79
N LYS A 62 0.22 10.55 0.84
CA LYS A 62 1.23 11.62 1.07
C LYS A 62 0.59 12.96 1.43
N ILE A 63 -0.46 13.33 0.69
CA ILE A 63 -1.22 14.57 0.95
C ILE A 63 -1.88 14.51 2.33
N HIS A 64 -2.54 13.40 2.64
CA HIS A 64 -3.19 13.20 3.93
C HIS A 64 -2.20 13.30 5.10
N GLU A 65 -1.02 12.67 4.97
CA GLU A 65 0.03 12.71 5.99
C GLU A 65 0.53 14.13 6.24
N GLU A 66 0.89 14.86 5.17
CA GLU A 66 1.38 16.24 5.31
C GLU A 66 0.30 17.19 5.83
N ALA A 67 -0.94 17.07 5.32
CA ALA A 67 -2.05 17.87 5.81
C ALA A 67 -2.31 17.61 7.30
N THR A 68 -2.27 16.36 7.75
CA THR A 68 -2.44 16.01 9.17
C THR A 68 -1.37 16.66 10.03
N GLN A 69 -0.10 16.64 9.59
CA GLN A 69 1.00 17.30 10.30
C GLN A 69 0.75 18.81 10.42
N LEU A 70 0.39 19.47 9.32
CA LEU A 70 0.09 20.90 9.29
C LEU A 70 -1.12 21.26 10.17
N VAL A 71 -2.20 20.46 10.16
CA VAL A 71 -3.33 20.66 11.07
C VAL A 71 -2.87 20.63 12.53
N ILE A 72 -2.03 19.67 12.91
CA ILE A 72 -1.52 19.55 14.28
C ILE A 72 -0.58 20.72 14.62
N GLU A 73 0.25 21.18 13.69
CA GLU A 73 1.14 22.32 13.88
C GLU A 73 0.38 23.62 14.11
N GLU A 74 -0.65 23.89 13.29
CA GLU A 74 -1.50 25.08 13.41
C GLU A 74 -2.49 24.99 14.57
N ASN A 75 -2.94 23.77 14.88
CA ASN A 75 -3.92 23.48 15.93
C ASN A 75 -3.41 22.37 16.87
N PRO A 76 -2.44 22.64 17.77
CA PRO A 76 -1.87 21.62 18.67
C PRO A 76 -2.90 20.90 19.58
N LYS A 77 -4.10 21.45 19.73
CA LYS A 77 -5.24 20.82 20.41
C LYS A 77 -5.70 19.52 19.72
N PHE A 78 -5.39 19.33 18.44
CA PHE A 78 -5.76 18.14 17.64
C PHE A 78 -4.66 17.09 17.60
N LYS A 79 -3.55 17.26 18.33
CA LYS A 79 -2.44 16.30 18.35
C LYS A 79 -2.85 14.86 18.68
N ASP A 80 -3.83 14.69 19.57
CA ASP A 80 -4.34 13.39 19.99
C ASP A 80 -5.72 13.09 19.36
N ALA A 81 -6.12 13.83 18.31
CA ALA A 81 -7.35 13.60 17.59
C ALA A 81 -7.22 12.38 16.67
N ASP A 82 -8.34 11.70 16.45
CA ASP A 82 -8.46 10.59 15.52
C ASP A 82 -8.83 11.14 14.13
N PHE A 83 -7.89 11.13 13.19
CA PHE A 83 -8.08 11.66 11.83
C PHE A 83 -8.73 10.65 10.88
N ASP A 84 -9.01 9.43 11.33
CA ASP A 84 -9.65 8.38 10.53
C ASP A 84 -11.19 8.39 10.68
N VAL A 85 -11.74 9.38 11.40
CA VAL A 85 -13.19 9.55 11.59
C VAL A 85 -13.82 10.34 10.44
N ILE A 86 -15.13 10.16 10.27
CA ILE A 86 -15.88 10.76 9.16
C ILE A 86 -16.08 12.28 9.32
N ASP A 87 -16.13 12.78 10.56
CA ASP A 87 -16.50 14.18 10.82
C ASP A 87 -15.87 14.69 12.12
N GLY A 88 -15.65 16.00 12.18
CA GLY A 88 -15.11 16.72 13.31
C GLY A 88 -14.36 17.98 12.88
N PRO A 89 -14.12 18.91 13.82
CA PRO A 89 -13.43 20.16 13.50
C PRO A 89 -11.97 19.97 13.08
N HIS A 90 -11.36 18.82 13.39
CA HIS A 90 -10.04 18.43 12.91
C HIS A 90 -10.09 17.83 11.49
N ILE A 91 -11.20 17.20 11.11
CA ILE A 91 -11.44 16.71 9.74
C ILE A 91 -11.74 17.88 8.81
N GLU A 92 -12.59 18.84 9.21
CA GLU A 92 -12.82 20.07 8.44
C GLU A 92 -11.50 20.83 8.16
N ALA A 93 -10.62 20.91 9.16
CA ALA A 93 -9.30 21.53 9.00
C ALA A 93 -8.38 20.69 8.09
N LEU A 94 -8.43 19.37 8.18
CA LEU A 94 -7.69 18.46 7.32
C LEU A 94 -8.11 18.62 5.86
N GLU A 95 -9.40 18.69 5.57
CA GLU A 95 -9.92 18.89 4.22
C GLU A 95 -9.48 20.24 3.64
N GLU A 96 -9.55 21.32 4.42
CA GLU A 96 -9.11 22.65 3.99
C GLU A 96 -7.62 22.68 3.64
N ILE A 97 -6.77 22.16 4.52
CA ILE A 97 -5.32 22.09 4.29
C ILE A 97 -4.99 21.14 3.14
N SER A 98 -5.65 19.97 3.06
CA SER A 98 -5.46 19.02 1.96
C SER A 98 -5.77 19.66 0.60
N ALA A 99 -6.84 20.46 0.52
CA ALA A 99 -7.20 21.18 -0.69
C ALA A 99 -6.24 22.34 -1.02
N GLU A 100 -5.53 22.89 -0.02
CA GLU A 100 -4.49 23.91 -0.24
C GLU A 100 -3.21 23.28 -0.76
N ILE A 101 -2.70 22.25 -0.10
CA ILE A 101 -1.44 21.58 -0.50
C ILE A 101 -1.58 20.91 -1.87
N ALA A 102 -2.75 20.35 -2.17
CA ALA A 102 -3.08 19.80 -3.48
C ALA A 102 -2.91 20.81 -4.63
N LYS A 103 -3.24 22.09 -4.39
CA LYS A 103 -3.13 23.14 -5.42
C LYS A 103 -1.69 23.56 -5.71
N ASN A 104 -0.78 23.29 -4.77
CA ASN A 104 0.62 23.64 -4.94
C ASN A 104 1.35 22.65 -5.86
N ASP A 105 0.73 21.51 -6.19
CA ASP A 105 1.17 20.53 -7.21
C ASP A 105 2.61 20.02 -6.97
N ASP A 106 3.04 20.00 -5.70
CA ASP A 106 4.38 19.57 -5.28
C ASP A 106 4.47 18.06 -4.99
N TYR A 107 3.40 17.30 -5.29
CA TYR A 107 3.33 15.86 -5.03
C TYR A 107 3.52 15.06 -6.30
N ASP A 108 4.45 14.14 -6.20
CA ASP A 108 4.89 13.29 -7.28
C ASP A 108 5.05 11.87 -6.72
N VAL A 109 4.52 10.90 -7.45
CA VAL A 109 4.59 9.47 -7.10
C VAL A 109 5.11 8.66 -8.28
N ALA A 110 5.85 7.60 -7.99
CA ALA A 110 6.39 6.66 -8.97
C ALA A 110 6.25 5.24 -8.43
N GLU A 111 6.29 4.25 -9.32
CA GLU A 111 6.21 2.86 -8.88
C GLU A 111 7.39 2.47 -8.00
N PHE A 112 7.13 1.70 -6.95
CA PHE A 112 8.19 1.18 -6.10
C PHE A 112 7.84 -0.17 -5.49
N VAL A 113 8.87 -0.89 -5.09
CA VAL A 113 8.77 -2.12 -4.29
C VAL A 113 9.81 -2.04 -3.19
N GLU A 114 9.37 -2.00 -1.94
CA GLU A 114 10.25 -1.78 -0.79
C GLU A 114 9.98 -2.82 0.31
N GLU A 115 11.05 -3.48 0.78
CA GLU A 115 10.97 -4.31 1.98
C GLU A 115 10.92 -3.40 3.21
N ARG A 116 9.88 -3.54 4.02
CA ARG A 116 9.80 -2.86 5.32
C ARG A 116 10.65 -3.59 6.37
N PRO A 117 11.03 -2.91 7.48
CA PRO A 117 11.62 -3.60 8.64
C PRO A 117 10.74 -4.78 9.07
N GLU A 118 11.34 -5.92 9.39
CA GLU A 118 10.58 -7.10 9.80
C GLU A 118 9.69 -6.79 11.02
N ASP A 119 8.40 -7.02 10.88
CA ASP A 119 7.45 -6.90 11.97
C ASP A 119 7.71 -7.98 13.02
N ALA A 120 7.61 -7.62 14.29
CA ALA A 120 7.85 -8.53 15.42
C ALA A 120 6.91 -9.75 15.42
N ASP A 121 5.81 -9.68 14.68
CA ASP A 121 4.74 -10.68 14.61
C ASP A 121 5.07 -11.86 13.68
N GLY A 122 6.12 -11.76 12.86
CA GLY A 122 6.64 -12.87 12.06
C GLY A 122 5.66 -13.40 11.02
N SER A 123 4.82 -12.51 10.46
CA SER A 123 3.83 -12.77 9.40
C SER A 123 4.42 -12.99 8.01
N GLY A 124 5.72 -12.70 7.83
CA GLY A 124 6.44 -12.84 6.58
C GLY A 124 7.52 -11.76 6.48
N VAL A 125 8.11 -11.61 5.29
CA VAL A 125 8.91 -10.43 4.95
C VAL A 125 7.93 -9.36 4.47
N PRO A 126 7.77 -8.24 5.19
CA PRO A 126 6.81 -7.21 4.82
C PRO A 126 7.29 -6.45 3.57
N LEU A 127 6.37 -6.24 2.63
CA LEU A 127 6.68 -5.65 1.32
C LEU A 127 5.61 -4.62 0.96
N ASP A 128 6.01 -3.37 0.71
CA ASP A 128 5.18 -2.37 0.04
C ASP A 128 5.38 -2.43 -1.46
N ILE A 129 4.27 -2.35 -2.19
CA ILE A 129 4.24 -2.43 -3.64
C ILE A 129 3.30 -1.34 -4.13
N CYS A 130 3.85 -0.29 -4.72
CA CYS A 130 3.08 0.77 -5.36
C CYS A 130 3.19 0.61 -6.89
N LEU A 131 2.07 0.41 -7.57
CA LEU A 131 2.02 0.21 -9.03
C LEU A 131 1.12 1.23 -9.73
N ASN A 132 1.50 1.57 -10.96
CA ASN A 132 0.70 2.36 -11.87
C ASN A 132 -0.37 1.50 -12.53
N VAL A 133 -1.38 1.17 -11.76
CA VAL A 133 -2.55 0.43 -12.21
C VAL A 133 -3.82 1.15 -11.74
N PRO A 134 -4.90 1.15 -12.53
CA PRO A 134 -6.16 1.77 -12.13
C PRO A 134 -6.87 1.00 -11.01
N SER A 135 -6.55 -0.30 -10.84
CA SER A 135 -7.11 -1.12 -9.78
C SER A 135 -6.25 -2.36 -9.50
N VAL A 136 -6.22 -2.80 -8.25
CA VAL A 136 -5.49 -3.98 -7.77
C VAL A 136 -6.34 -5.23 -7.99
N THR A 137 -6.28 -5.77 -9.20
CA THR A 137 -6.99 -7.01 -9.55
C THR A 137 -6.17 -8.26 -9.19
N LYS A 138 -6.84 -9.43 -9.20
CA LYS A 138 -6.15 -10.72 -9.02
C LYS A 138 -5.12 -10.98 -10.12
N GLU A 139 -5.39 -10.48 -11.32
CA GLU A 139 -4.52 -10.55 -12.48
C GLU A 139 -3.27 -9.70 -12.28
N VAL A 140 -3.41 -8.49 -11.73
CA VAL A 140 -2.27 -7.62 -11.35
C VAL A 140 -1.41 -8.32 -10.31
N ILE A 141 -2.01 -8.85 -9.24
CA ILE A 141 -1.28 -9.58 -8.19
C ILE A 141 -0.53 -10.80 -8.76
N ALA A 142 -1.20 -11.60 -9.59
CA ALA A 142 -0.58 -12.79 -10.19
C ALA A 142 0.58 -12.43 -11.13
N LYS A 143 0.43 -11.35 -11.91
CA LYS A 143 1.49 -10.82 -12.78
C LYS A 143 2.67 -10.35 -11.95
N PHE A 144 2.42 -9.53 -10.93
CA PHE A 144 3.44 -9.03 -10.01
C PHE A 144 4.25 -10.18 -9.39
N ILE A 145 3.58 -11.17 -8.77
CA ILE A 145 4.25 -12.31 -8.11
C ILE A 145 5.14 -13.06 -9.10
N LYS A 146 4.64 -13.29 -10.32
CA LYS A 146 5.41 -13.98 -11.36
C LYS A 146 6.65 -13.16 -11.73
N GLU A 147 6.49 -11.88 -12.03
CA GLU A 147 7.59 -11.01 -12.45
C GLU A 147 8.63 -10.79 -11.34
N TYR A 148 8.17 -10.63 -10.11
CA TYR A 148 8.99 -10.53 -8.91
C TYR A 148 9.84 -11.80 -8.72
N ASN A 149 9.23 -12.99 -8.71
CA ASN A 149 9.94 -14.25 -8.53
C ASN A 149 10.85 -14.62 -9.70
N ASP A 150 10.47 -14.29 -10.94
CA ASP A 150 11.29 -14.52 -12.13
C ASP A 150 12.47 -13.52 -12.23
N ASN A 151 12.57 -12.53 -11.33
CA ASN A 151 13.49 -11.38 -11.42
C ASN A 151 13.37 -10.65 -12.77
N THR A 152 12.14 -10.48 -13.24
CA THR A 152 11.80 -9.81 -14.51
C THR A 152 10.94 -8.56 -14.31
N LEU A 153 10.54 -8.26 -13.07
CA LEU A 153 9.80 -7.04 -12.73
C LEU A 153 10.57 -5.80 -13.18
N LYS A 154 9.86 -4.92 -13.87
CA LYS A 154 10.35 -3.60 -14.28
C LYS A 154 9.34 -2.58 -13.81
N LEU A 155 9.81 -1.69 -12.94
CA LEU A 155 9.01 -0.58 -12.45
C LEU A 155 9.05 0.55 -13.47
N ASP A 156 7.97 1.31 -13.53
CA ASP A 156 7.87 2.55 -14.29
C ASP A 156 8.47 3.71 -13.49
N ASP A 157 9.60 4.24 -13.97
CA ASP A 157 10.26 5.41 -13.39
C ASP A 157 9.53 6.74 -13.73
N THR A 158 8.43 6.68 -14.48
CA THR A 158 7.59 7.84 -14.76
C THR A 158 6.98 8.35 -13.46
N VAL A 159 7.05 9.66 -13.28
CA VAL A 159 6.46 10.34 -12.13
C VAL A 159 5.06 10.83 -12.49
N PHE A 160 4.11 10.62 -11.58
CA PHE A 160 2.70 10.94 -11.75
C PHE A 160 2.23 11.90 -10.65
N SER A 161 1.35 12.81 -11.05
CA SER A 161 0.49 13.61 -10.16
C SER A 161 -0.97 13.35 -10.53
N PHE A 162 -1.89 13.58 -9.58
CA PHE A 162 -3.31 13.28 -9.75
C PHE A 162 -4.15 14.54 -9.49
N ASP A 163 -5.12 14.79 -10.37
CA ASP A 163 -6.08 15.89 -10.21
C ASP A 163 -7.15 15.50 -9.20
N ILE A 164 -6.89 15.77 -7.93
CA ILE A 164 -7.71 15.32 -6.80
C ILE A 164 -8.99 16.13 -6.54
N TRP A 165 -9.31 17.11 -7.39
CA TRP A 165 -10.47 18.00 -7.20
C TRP A 165 -11.24 18.35 -8.47
N ASN A 166 -11.06 17.63 -9.57
CA ASN A 166 -11.95 17.72 -10.72
C ASN A 166 -13.10 16.70 -10.60
N GLU A 167 -13.92 16.85 -9.56
CA GLU A 167 -15.29 16.33 -9.61
C GLU A 167 -16.08 17.18 -10.64
N GLN A 168 -16.53 16.54 -11.73
CA GLN A 168 -17.58 17.08 -12.60
C GLN A 168 -18.96 16.73 -12.06
#